data_AF-A8UAY6-F1
#
_entry.id   AF-A8UAY6-F1
#
_cell.length_a   1.000
_cell.length_b   1.000
_cell.length_c   1.000
_cell.angle_alpha   90.00
_cell.angle_beta   90.00
_cell.angle_gamma   90.00
#
_symmetry.space_group_name_H-M   'P 1'
#
loop_
_entity.id
_entity.type
_entity.pdbx_description
1 polymer ?
#
loop_
_entity_poly.entity_id
_entity_poly.type
_entity_poly.pdbx_seq_one_letter_code
_entity_poly.pdbx_strand_id
1 'polypeptide(L)' 'MVNYRVLTVASNPLGEFEGRETVQNDLEVLLGEVSENEGEIVSVTQVLTEPHILLTTVIYKVK' A
#
# COMPACT_ATOMS: atom_id res chain seq x y z
N MET A 1 -11.73 5.22 21.93
CA MET A 1 -11.41 3.92 21.31
C MET A 1 -10.54 4.22 20.11
N VAL A 2 -9.38 3.58 19.95
CA VAL A 2 -8.50 3.83 18.80
C VAL A 2 -8.90 2.86 17.70
N ASN A 3 -9.27 3.37 16.52
CA ASN A 3 -9.64 2.56 15.37
C ASN A 3 -8.45 2.48 14.41
N TYR A 4 -8.09 1.27 14.01
CA TYR A 4 -7.06 1.03 13.00
C TYR A 4 -7.71 0.50 11.73
N ARG A 5 -7.14 0.87 10.59
CA ARG A 5 -7.49 0.34 9.28
C ARG A 5 -6.26 -0.24 8.61
N VAL A 6 -6.49 -1.23 7.78
CA VAL A 6 -5.48 -1.91 6.98
C VAL A 6 -5.90 -1.80 5.53
N LEU A 7 -5.01 -1.28 4.69
CA LEU A 7 -5.17 -1.29 3.24
C LEU A 7 -4.05 -2.11 2.64
N THR A 8 -4.39 -2.99 1.71
CA THR A 8 -3.42 -3.84 1.02
C THR A 8 -3.70 -3.79 -0.47
N VAL A 9 -2.65 -3.53 -1.25
CA VAL A 9 -2.67 -3.61 -2.71
C VAL A 9 -1.71 -4.70 -3.18
N ALA A 10 -2.06 -5.37 -4.26
CA ALA A 10 -1.27 -6.42 -4.88
C ALA A 10 -0.88 -5.98 -6.30
N SER A 11 0.41 -5.79 -6.55
CA SER A 11 0.95 -5.43 -7.86
C SER A 11 1.72 -6.60 -8.45
N ASN A 12 1.69 -6.72 -9.78
CA ASN A 12 2.60 -7.61 -10.51
C ASN A 12 3.76 -6.78 -11.10
N PRO A 13 4.96 -6.75 -10.48
CA PRO A 13 6.12 -6.03 -11.00
C PRO A 13 6.72 -6.59 -12.31
N LEU A 14 6.19 -7.67 -12.90
CA LEU A 14 6.75 -8.26 -14.13
C LEU A 14 6.40 -7.42 -15.37
N GLY A 15 7.25 -6.44 -15.61
CA GLY A 15 7.36 -5.59 -16.81
C GLY A 15 8.39 -4.51 -16.47
N GLU A 16 9.59 -4.52 -17.08
CA GLU A 16 10.75 -3.74 -16.60
C GLU A 16 10.52 -2.23 -16.46
N PHE A 17 9.49 -1.68 -17.14
CA PHE A 17 9.07 -0.28 -17.02
C PHE A 17 7.68 -0.11 -16.37
N GLU A 18 6.72 -0.98 -16.67
CA GLU A 18 5.34 -0.86 -16.12
C GLU A 18 5.24 -1.30 -14.65
N GLY A 19 6.06 -2.25 -14.21
CA GLY A 19 5.96 -2.82 -12.87
C GLY A 19 6.37 -1.85 -11.76
N ARG A 20 7.38 -0.99 -12.00
CA ARG A 20 7.78 0.04 -11.02
C ARG A 20 6.80 1.19 -10.95
N GLU A 21 6.27 1.63 -12.09
CA GLU A 21 5.26 2.70 -12.15
C GLU A 21 3.96 2.25 -11.49
N THR A 22 3.53 1.00 -11.73
CA THR A 22 2.34 0.41 -11.10
C THR A 22 2.50 0.35 -9.58
N VAL A 23 3.66 -0.11 -9.07
CA VAL A 23 3.92 -0.19 -7.62
C VAL A 23 3.95 1.19 -6.95
N GLN A 24 4.49 2.20 -7.63
CA GLN A 24 4.50 3.57 -7.11
C GLN A 24 3.10 4.18 -7.08
N ASN A 25 2.33 4.03 -8.15
CA ASN A 25 0.94 4.47 -8.22
C ASN A 25 0.08 3.80 -7.15
N ASP A 26 0.24 2.49 -6.96
CA ASP A 26 -0.47 1.72 -5.95
C ASP A 26 -0.21 2.24 -4.53
N LEU A 27 1.06 2.56 -4.21
CA LEU A 27 1.40 3.15 -2.92
C LEU A 27 0.85 4.58 -2.76
N GLU A 28 0.89 5.40 -3.81
CA GLU A 28 0.33 6.76 -3.78
C GLU A 28 -1.20 6.74 -3.54
N VAL A 29 -1.92 5.82 -4.17
CA VAL A 29 -3.35 5.60 -3.93
C VAL A 29 -3.61 5.26 -2.47
N LEU A 30 -2.86 4.30 -1.91
CA LEU A 30 -3.00 3.92 -0.50
C LEU A 30 -2.74 5.10 0.44
N LEU A 31 -1.70 5.89 0.18
CA LEU A 31 -1.37 7.06 1.00
C LEU A 31 -2.42 8.18 0.86
N GLY A 32 -3.01 8.34 -0.33
CA GLY A 32 -4.15 9.24 -0.57
C GLY A 32 -5.35 8.86 0.30
N GLU A 33 -5.73 7.59 0.31
CA GLU A 33 -6.83 7.10 1.16
C GLU A 33 -6.56 7.32 2.66
N VAL A 34 -5.32 7.10 3.11
CA VAL A 34 -4.96 7.42 4.50
C VAL A 34 -5.15 8.91 4.79
N SER A 35 -4.68 9.78 3.89
CA SER A 35 -4.80 11.23 4.03
C SER A 35 -6.26 11.71 4.05
N GLU A 36 -7.12 11.18 3.18
CA GLU A 36 -8.55 11.51 3.14
C GLU A 36 -9.28 11.15 4.44
N ASN A 37 -8.81 10.13 5.16
CA ASN A 37 -9.35 9.71 6.45
C ASN A 37 -8.68 10.40 7.66
N GLU A 38 -7.91 11.48 7.42
CA GLU A 38 -7.04 12.12 8.42
C GLU A 38 -6.21 11.12 9.23
N GLY A 39 -5.81 10.04 8.56
CA GLY A 39 -5.20 8.88 9.18
C GLY A 39 -3.73 9.12 9.52
N GLU A 40 -3.30 8.55 10.65
CA GLU A 40 -1.89 8.52 11.03
C GLU A 40 -1.30 7.16 10.63
N ILE A 41 -0.33 7.16 9.71
CA ILE A 41 0.35 5.92 9.28
C ILE A 41 1.13 5.35 10.45
N VAL A 42 0.83 4.10 10.78
CA VAL A 42 1.50 3.34 11.85
C VAL A 42 2.58 2.44 11.27
N SER A 43 2.29 1.80 10.12
CA SER A 43 3.21 0.87 9.48
C SER A 43 2.96 0.77 7.98
N VAL A 44 4.03 0.60 7.22
CA VAL A 44 4.00 0.23 5.81
C VAL A 44 4.88 -1.01 5.64
N THR A 45 4.34 -2.07 5.06
CA THR A 45 5.06 -3.32 4.81
C THR A 45 4.91 -3.72 3.36
N GLN A 46 6.03 -4.10 2.74
CA GLN A 46 6.05 -4.62 1.38
C GLN A 46 6.62 -6.03 1.37
N VAL A 47 5.91 -6.97 0.73
CA VAL A 47 6.31 -8.37 0.63
C VAL A 47 6.26 -8.80 -0.82
N LEU A 48 7.40 -9.25 -1.36
CA LEU A 48 7.46 -9.90 -2.66
C LEU A 48 7.22 -11.40 -2.46
N THR A 49 6.19 -11.92 -3.12
CA THR A 49 5.79 -13.33 -3.07
C THR A 49 6.01 -14.00 -4.42
N GLU A 50 6.19 -15.32 -4.47
CA GLU A 50 6.16 -16.06 -5.73
C GLU A 50 4.70 -16.18 -6.23
N PRO A 51 4.40 -15.98 -7.53
CA PRO A 51 5.32 -15.87 -8.67
C PRO A 51 5.66 -14.42 -9.09
N HIS A 52 6.17 -13.59 -8.17
CA HIS A 52 6.47 -12.16 -8.31
C HIS A 52 5.24 -11.25 -8.15
N ILE A 53 4.52 -11.38 -7.04
CA ILE A 53 3.48 -10.41 -6.64
C ILE A 53 4.01 -9.58 -5.48
N LEU A 54 4.00 -8.26 -5.62
CA LEU A 54 4.32 -7.34 -4.54
C LEU A 54 3.05 -6.97 -3.79
N LEU A 55 3.00 -7.31 -2.51
CA LEU A 55 1.94 -6.90 -1.60
C LEU A 55 2.41 -5.68 -0.82
N THR A 56 1.77 -4.53 -1.00
CA THR A 56 2.02 -3.33 -0.19
C THR A 56 0.86 -3.16 0.78
N THR A 57 1.16 -3.18 2.08
CA THR A 57 0.16 -3.05 3.16
C THR A 57 0.46 -1.80 3.99
N VAL A 58 -0.55 -0.96 4.19
CA VAL A 58 -0.51 0.23 5.04
C VAL A 58 -1.47 0.04 6.20
N ILE A 59 -0.94 0.14 7.41
CA ILE A 59 -1.73 0.17 8.65
C ILE A 59 -1.75 1.61 9.13
N TYR A 60 -2.93 2.17 9.35
CA TYR A 60 -3.10 3.53 9.83
C TYR A 60 -4.18 3.61 10.91
N LYS A 61 -4.03 4.61 11.77
CA LYS A 61 -4.99 4.97 12.80
C LYS A 61 -5.97 5.99 12.24
N VAL A 62 -7.26 5.75 12.40
CA VAL A 62 -8.34 6.67 12.06
C VAL A 62 -8.62 7.56 13.26
N LYS A 63 -8.79 8.87 13.05
CA LYS A 63 -9.21 9.80 14.09
C LYS A 63 -10.64 9.57 14.56
#